data_AF-A0A9D9H2G1-F1
#
_entry.id   AF-A0A9D9H2G1-F1
#
_cell.length_a   1.000
_cell.length_b   1.000
_cell.length_c   1.000
_cell.angle_alpha   90.00
_cell.angle_beta   90.00
_cell.angle_gamma   90.00
#
_symmetry.space_group_name_H-M   'P 1'
#
loop_
_entity.id
_entity.type
_entity.pdbx_description
1 polymer ?
#
loop_
_entity_poly.entity_id
_entity_poly.type
_entity_poly.pdbx_seq_one_letter_code
_entity_poly.pdbx_strand_id
1 'polypeptide(L)'
;MMSDDMMAKLIDDITALGIDEDKATEILGIFIDEVGSFIDKGELDGVKAENESLRGENEKLSKKVKKVATEGIMRSKKCRNVKALSALIDIDGVEVDDDGNVTGIDIEKLMEEYPYLFEKEKSKRYGNGFKKGTKAEGSIEKSFKAGLFRK
;
A
#
# COMPACT_ATOMS: atom_id res chain seq x y z
N MET A 1 -1.48 0.95 -36.64
CA MET A 1 -1.77 1.65 -37.92
C MET A 1 -2.09 3.09 -37.60
N MET A 2 -1.65 4.04 -38.43
CA MET A 2 -2.13 5.43 -38.34
C MET A 2 -3.65 5.37 -38.50
N SER A 3 -4.40 6.01 -37.60
CA SER A 3 -5.86 6.00 -37.71
C SER A 3 -6.29 6.81 -38.92
N ASP A 4 -7.40 6.45 -39.54
CA ASP A 4 -7.95 7.16 -40.70
C ASP A 4 -8.16 8.66 -40.38
N ASP A 5 -8.54 8.97 -39.14
CA ASP A 5 -8.69 10.33 -38.62
C ASP A 5 -7.36 11.11 -38.56
N MET A 6 -6.25 10.42 -38.24
CA MET A 6 -4.92 11.03 -38.20
C MET A 6 -4.33 11.19 -39.61
N MET A 7 -4.67 10.28 -40.54
CA MET A 7 -4.31 10.39 -41.97
C MET A 7 -4.99 11.60 -42.61
N ALA A 8 -6.30 11.75 -42.42
CA ALA A 8 -7.08 12.87 -42.95
C ALA A 8 -6.54 14.21 -42.44
N LYS A 9 -6.24 14.30 -41.14
CA LYS A 9 -5.68 15.52 -40.56
C LYS A 9 -4.30 15.88 -41.12
N LEU A 10 -3.46 14.88 -41.41
CA LEU A 10 -2.13 15.13 -41.97
C LEU A 10 -2.22 15.60 -43.44
N ILE A 11 -3.19 15.09 -44.20
CA ILE A 11 -3.48 15.55 -45.56
C ILE A 11 -3.98 17.00 -45.54
N ASP A 12 -4.86 17.35 -44.61
CA ASP A 12 -5.32 18.73 -44.40
C ASP A 12 -4.15 19.68 -44.05
N ASP A 13 -3.25 19.26 -43.16
CA ASP A 13 -2.07 20.05 -42.77
C ASP A 13 -1.11 20.26 -43.96
N ILE A 14 -0.90 19.24 -44.80
CA ILE A 14 -0.04 19.33 -45.98
C ILE A 14 -0.69 20.18 -47.07
N THR A 15 -2.01 20.08 -47.25
CA THR A 15 -2.74 20.90 -48.22
C THR A 15 -2.81 22.37 -47.80
N ALA A 16 -2.86 22.65 -46.49
CA ALA A 16 -2.71 24.00 -45.95
C ALA A 16 -1.33 24.64 -46.24
N LEU A 17 -0.31 23.84 -46.56
CA LEU A 17 1.00 24.32 -47.04
C LEU A 17 1.01 24.64 -48.54
N GLY A 18 -0.13 24.53 -49.23
CA GLY A 18 -0.29 24.84 -50.64
C GLY A 18 0.03 23.68 -51.58
N ILE A 19 0.13 22.46 -51.05
CA ILE A 19 0.27 21.23 -51.83
C ILE A 19 -1.13 20.72 -52.18
N ASP A 20 -1.35 20.24 -53.41
CA ASP A 20 -2.64 19.65 -53.77
C ASP A 20 -2.86 18.29 -53.10
N GLU A 21 -4.12 17.91 -52.92
CA GLU A 21 -4.53 16.71 -52.17
C GLU A 21 -3.96 15.41 -52.78
N ASP A 22 -3.85 15.34 -54.10
CA ASP A 22 -3.26 14.19 -54.80
C ASP A 22 -1.77 14.05 -54.47
N LYS A 23 -1.00 15.14 -54.53
CA LYS A 23 0.41 15.13 -54.13
C LYS A 23 0.61 14.95 -52.63
N ALA A 24 -0.28 15.49 -51.80
CA ALA A 24 -0.24 15.28 -50.36
C ALA A 24 -0.37 13.80 -50.02
N THR A 25 -1.27 13.10 -50.72
CA THR A 25 -1.47 11.65 -50.59
C THR A 25 -0.24 10.86 -51.06
N GLU A 26 0.38 11.26 -52.18
CA GLU A 26 1.60 10.62 -52.69
C GLU A 26 2.80 10.79 -51.73
N ILE A 27 3.00 11.99 -51.21
CA ILE A 27 4.06 12.30 -50.22
C ILE A 27 3.87 11.46 -48.95
N LEU A 28 2.64 11.34 -48.45
CA LEU A 28 2.31 10.50 -47.31
C LEU A 28 2.55 9.02 -47.60
N GLY A 29 2.18 8.54 -48.79
CA GLY A 29 2.43 7.16 -49.23
C GLY A 29 3.92 6.82 -49.20
N ILE A 30 4.76 7.67 -49.81
CA ILE A 30 6.21 7.51 -49.81
C ILE A 30 6.76 7.53 -48.37
N PHE A 31 6.29 8.45 -47.52
CA PHE A 31 6.70 8.51 -46.13
C PHE A 31 6.33 7.23 -45.36
N ILE A 32 5.12 6.69 -45.56
CA ILE A 32 4.69 5.45 -44.91
C ILE A 32 5.52 4.26 -45.38
N ASP A 33 5.85 4.17 -46.67
CA ASP A 33 6.62 3.07 -47.23
C ASP A 33 8.11 3.13 -46.84
N GLU A 34 8.73 4.30 -46.90
CA GLU A 34 10.14 4.48 -46.50
C GLU A 34 10.29 4.49 -44.98
N VAL A 35 9.58 5.35 -44.25
CA VAL A 35 9.72 5.47 -42.79
C VAL A 35 9.08 4.30 -42.04
N GLY A 36 8.00 3.74 -42.58
CA GLY A 36 7.38 2.54 -42.01
C GLY A 36 8.25 1.28 -42.14
N SER A 37 9.27 1.30 -43.00
CA SER A 37 10.29 0.24 -43.06
C SER A 37 11.41 0.38 -42.02
N PHE A 38 11.65 1.58 -41.48
CA PHE A 38 12.62 1.83 -40.41
C PHE A 38 12.06 1.51 -39.01
N ILE A 39 10.74 1.49 -38.86
CA ILE A 39 10.09 1.09 -37.61
C ILE A 39 9.79 -0.40 -37.70
N ASP A 40 10.61 -1.22 -37.05
CA ASP A 40 10.33 -2.64 -36.92
C ASP A 40 9.03 -2.80 -36.10
N LYS A 41 7.90 -3.04 -36.80
CA LYS A 41 6.55 -3.00 -36.21
C LYS A 41 6.43 -3.95 -35.00
N GLY A 42 7.16 -5.07 -35.03
CA GLY A 42 7.24 -6.00 -33.91
C GLY A 42 7.89 -5.41 -32.66
N GLU A 43 8.96 -4.61 -32.80
CA GLU A 43 9.60 -3.93 -31.67
C GLU A 43 8.70 -2.83 -31.10
N LEU A 44 8.01 -2.08 -31.96
CA LEU A 44 7.08 -1.03 -31.51
C LEU A 44 5.90 -1.61 -30.72
N ASP A 45 5.31 -2.71 -31.20
CA ASP A 45 4.21 -3.38 -30.50
C ASP A 45 4.70 -4.01 -29.19
N GLY A 46 5.93 -4.55 -29.18
CA GLY A 46 6.59 -5.04 -27.97
C GLY A 46 6.79 -3.93 -26.92
N VAL A 47 7.35 -2.79 -27.33
CA VAL A 47 7.60 -1.63 -26.44
C VAL A 47 6.29 -1.03 -25.90
N LYS A 48 5.21 -1.04 -26.68
CA LYS A 48 3.89 -0.60 -26.21
C LYS A 48 3.33 -1.55 -25.16
N ALA A 49 3.40 -2.86 -25.40
CA ALA A 49 2.95 -3.87 -24.45
C ALA A 49 3.76 -3.81 -23.15
N GLU A 50 5.08 -3.64 -23.25
CA GLU A 50 5.96 -3.48 -22.10
C GLU A 50 5.63 -2.20 -21.31
N ASN A 51 5.41 -1.07 -21.99
CA ASN A 51 5.01 0.18 -21.32
C ASN A 51 3.67 0.05 -20.58
N GLU A 52 2.68 -0.63 -21.17
CA GLU A 52 1.40 -0.87 -20.51
C GLU A 52 1.57 -1.76 -19.28
N SER A 53 2.38 -2.82 -19.40
CA SER A 53 2.72 -3.70 -18.28
C SER A 53 3.45 -2.94 -17.16
N LEU A 54 4.48 -2.16 -17.50
CA LEU A 54 5.25 -1.36 -16.55
C LEU A 54 4.39 -0.30 -15.84
N ARG A 55 3.45 0.33 -16.55
CA ARG A 55 2.48 1.25 -15.95
C ARG A 55 1.59 0.53 -14.94
N GLY A 56 1.07 -0.64 -15.30
CA GLY A 56 0.25 -1.46 -14.40
C GLY A 56 1.03 -1.98 -13.18
N GLU A 57 2.29 -2.35 -13.35
CA GLU A 57 3.17 -2.76 -12.24
C GLU A 57 3.52 -1.59 -11.32
N ASN A 58 3.84 -0.43 -11.86
CA ASN A 58 4.10 0.78 -11.08
C ASN A 58 2.89 1.20 -10.25
N GLU A 59 1.68 1.13 -10.79
CA GLU A 59 0.46 1.43 -10.02
C GLU A 59 0.29 0.46 -8.84
N LYS A 60 0.51 -0.84 -9.09
CA LYS A 60 0.45 -1.87 -8.04
C LYS A 60 1.53 -1.67 -6.97
N LEU A 61 2.76 -1.33 -7.37
CA LEU A 61 3.87 -1.05 -6.45
C LEU A 61 3.60 0.20 -5.64
N SER A 62 3.14 1.29 -6.26
CA SER A 62 2.75 2.52 -5.58
C SER A 62 1.70 2.25 -4.50
N LYS A 63 0.62 1.53 -4.83
CA LYS A 63 -0.41 1.12 -3.86
C LYS A 63 0.17 0.28 -2.70
N LYS A 64 1.10 -0.63 -2.98
CA LYS A 64 1.78 -1.43 -1.94
C LYS A 64 2.65 -0.57 -1.04
N VAL A 65 3.43 0.36 -1.60
CA VAL A 65 4.29 1.27 -0.84
C VAL A 65 3.46 2.15 0.08
N LYS A 66 2.41 2.80 -0.45
CA LYS A 66 1.46 3.60 0.34
C LYS A 66 0.89 2.81 1.52
N LYS A 67 0.45 1.58 1.26
CA LYS A 67 -0.09 0.67 2.28
C LYS A 67 0.95 0.30 3.36
N VAL A 68 2.16 -0.06 2.97
CA VAL A 68 3.21 -0.44 3.92
C VAL A 68 3.63 0.75 4.77
N ALA A 69 3.80 1.92 4.16
CA ALA A 69 4.16 3.15 4.86
C ALA A 69 3.08 3.53 5.90
N THR A 70 1.80 3.48 5.50
CA THR A 70 0.69 3.71 6.44
C THR A 70 0.66 2.71 7.59
N GLU A 71 0.78 1.42 7.31
CA GLU A 71 0.83 0.38 8.35
C GLU A 71 2.01 0.60 9.31
N GLY A 72 3.16 1.09 8.81
CA GLY A 72 4.32 1.45 9.62
C GLY A 72 4.02 2.54 10.65
N ILE A 73 3.35 3.62 10.24
CA ILE A 73 3.01 4.71 11.15
C ILE A 73 1.90 4.29 12.14
N MET A 74 0.92 3.50 11.71
CA MET A 74 -0.09 2.96 12.63
C MET A 74 0.55 2.13 13.74
N ARG A 75 1.55 1.30 13.40
CA ARG A 75 2.30 0.50 14.37
C ARG A 75 3.12 1.36 15.31
N SER A 76 3.77 2.42 14.82
CA SER A 76 4.53 3.36 15.67
C SER A 76 3.62 4.09 16.66
N LYS A 77 2.37 4.38 16.28
CA LYS A 77 1.31 4.96 17.14
C LYS A 77 0.58 3.92 18.01
N LYS A 78 1.10 2.69 18.15
CA LYS A 78 0.53 1.60 18.97
C LYS A 78 -0.90 1.20 18.59
N CYS A 79 -1.22 1.22 17.30
CA CYS A 79 -2.47 0.66 16.80
C CYS A 79 -2.50 -0.85 17.05
N ARG A 80 -3.52 -1.32 17.77
CA ARG A 80 -3.76 -2.74 18.08
C ARG A 80 -4.34 -3.50 16.89
N ASN A 81 -5.15 -2.84 16.07
CA ASN A 81 -5.77 -3.43 14.89
C ASN A 81 -5.54 -2.57 13.65
N VAL A 82 -4.34 -2.71 13.10
CA VAL A 82 -3.88 -2.02 11.89
C VAL A 82 -4.85 -2.28 10.73
N LYS A 83 -5.27 -3.53 10.50
CA LYS A 83 -6.15 -3.88 9.38
C LYS A 83 -7.51 -3.15 9.41
N ALA A 84 -8.09 -2.98 10.58
CA ALA A 84 -9.34 -2.24 10.72
C ALA A 84 -9.13 -0.74 10.46
N LEU A 85 -8.02 -0.17 10.95
CA LEU A 85 -7.70 1.24 10.72
C LEU A 85 -7.37 1.52 9.25
N SER A 86 -6.62 0.63 8.58
CA SER A 86 -6.32 0.73 7.14
C SER A 86 -7.59 0.71 6.28
N ALA A 87 -8.66 0.05 6.71
CA ALA A 87 -9.93 0.02 6.00
C ALA A 87 -10.72 1.34 6.10
N LEU A 88 -10.36 2.22 7.04
CA LEU A 88 -10.96 3.53 7.23
C LEU A 88 -10.22 4.62 6.44
N ILE A 89 -9.07 4.29 5.84
CA ILE A 89 -8.22 5.24 5.14
C ILE A 89 -8.37 5.08 3.64
N ASP A 90 -8.54 6.21 2.96
CA ASP A 90 -8.45 6.27 1.51
C ASP A 90 -6.97 6.25 1.08
N ILE A 91 -6.49 5.08 0.65
CA ILE A 91 -5.10 4.84 0.21
C ILE A 91 -4.77 5.65 -1.06
N ASP A 92 -5.76 5.97 -1.90
CA ASP A 92 -5.51 6.67 -3.16
C ASP A 92 -5.10 8.13 -2.90
N GLY A 93 -5.68 8.77 -1.86
CA GLY A 93 -5.33 10.11 -1.40
C GLY A 93 -4.05 10.22 -0.53
N VAL A 94 -3.37 9.11 -0.27
CA VAL A 94 -2.14 9.08 0.55
C VAL A 94 -0.93 9.38 -0.32
N GLU A 95 -0.04 10.24 0.16
CA GLU A 95 1.25 10.48 -0.46
C GLU A 95 2.38 10.00 0.44
N VAL A 96 3.43 9.45 -0.17
CA VAL A 96 4.63 9.00 0.53
C VAL A 96 5.80 9.71 -0.13
N ASP A 97 6.59 10.43 0.66
CA ASP A 97 7.81 11.09 0.18
C ASP A 97 8.99 10.11 0.10
N ASP A 98 10.11 10.58 -0.46
CA ASP A 98 11.33 9.77 -0.62
C ASP A 98 11.98 9.39 0.72
N ASP A 99 11.69 10.14 1.79
CA ASP A 99 12.14 9.88 3.16
C ASP A 99 11.24 8.86 3.89
N GLY A 100 10.12 8.46 3.29
CA GLY A 100 9.15 7.52 3.85
C GLY A 100 8.12 8.13 4.80
N ASN A 101 8.02 9.46 4.86
CA ASN A 101 6.93 10.14 5.55
C ASN A 101 5.64 10.04 4.75
N VAL A 102 4.53 9.93 5.46
CA VAL A 102 3.19 9.80 4.86
C VAL A 102 2.40 11.05 5.16
N THR A 103 1.84 11.66 4.11
CA THR A 103 0.93 12.80 4.18
C THR A 103 -0.46 12.41 3.67
N GLY A 104 -1.47 13.26 3.95
CA GLY A 104 -2.87 12.99 3.60
C GLY A 104 -3.65 12.17 4.63
N ILE A 105 -3.04 11.82 5.77
CA ILE A 105 -3.69 11.08 6.86
C ILE A 105 -3.43 11.76 8.19
N ASP A 106 -4.50 12.00 8.94
CA ASP A 106 -4.44 12.51 10.30
C ASP A 106 -4.68 11.39 11.32
N ILE A 107 -3.59 10.76 11.75
CA ILE A 107 -3.66 9.64 12.69
C ILE A 107 -4.13 10.08 14.07
N GLU A 108 -3.92 11.34 14.44
CA GLU A 108 -4.33 11.86 15.75
C GLU A 108 -5.85 11.97 15.83
N LYS A 109 -6.49 12.50 14.78
CA LYS A 109 -7.96 12.45 14.66
C LYS A 109 -8.49 11.01 14.69
N LEU A 110 -7.83 10.10 13.98
CA LEU A 110 -8.24 8.68 13.98
C LEU A 110 -8.10 8.02 15.36
N MET A 111 -7.14 8.46 16.18
CA MET A 111 -7.00 8.01 17.58
C MET A 111 -8.15 8.51 18.46
N GLU A 112 -8.63 9.73 18.23
CA GLU A 112 -9.75 10.32 18.95
C GLU A 112 -11.09 9.69 18.54
N GLU A 113 -11.32 9.48 17.25
CA GLU A 113 -12.55 8.89 16.71
C GLU A 113 -12.64 7.38 16.98
N TYR A 114 -11.52 6.67 16.91
CA TYR A 114 -11.46 5.22 17.09
C TYR A 114 -10.49 4.77 18.21
N PRO A 115 -10.66 5.21 19.47
CA PRO A 115 -9.71 4.91 20.56
C PRO A 115 -9.57 3.41 20.86
N TYR A 116 -10.58 2.62 20.52
CA TYR A 116 -10.58 1.16 20.72
C TYR A 116 -9.62 0.41 19.77
N LEU A 117 -9.16 1.07 18.69
CA LEU A 117 -8.18 0.52 17.77
C LEU A 117 -6.74 0.71 18.27
N PHE A 118 -6.52 1.45 19.35
CA PHE A 118 -5.19 1.76 19.88
C PHE A 118 -4.97 1.17 21.27
N GLU A 119 -3.71 0.93 21.63
CA GLU A 119 -3.39 0.48 22.99
C GLU A 119 -3.55 1.63 24.00
N LYS A 120 -4.40 1.41 25.00
CA LYS A 120 -4.45 2.27 26.20
C LYS A 120 -3.23 1.97 27.08
N GLU A 121 -2.62 3.00 27.65
CA GLU A 121 -1.55 2.83 28.64
C GLU A 121 -2.06 1.94 29.79
N LYS A 122 -1.48 0.73 29.89
CA LYS A 122 -1.79 -0.17 30.99
C LYS A 122 -1.18 0.43 32.25
N SER A 123 -2.01 1.02 33.11
CA SER A 123 -1.60 1.26 34.50
C SER A 123 -1.15 -0.07 35.09
N LYS A 124 0.08 -0.11 35.61
CA LYS A 124 0.63 -1.30 36.27
C LYS A 124 -0.25 -1.62 37.47
N ARG A 125 -1.23 -2.52 37.29
CA ARG A 125 -1.93 -3.15 38.40
C ARG A 125 -0.96 -4.15 39.02
N TYR A 126 -0.23 -3.70 40.03
CA TYR A 126 0.51 -4.60 40.90
C TYR A 126 -0.52 -5.54 41.54
N GLY A 127 -0.47 -6.81 41.17
CA GLY A 127 -1.22 -7.83 41.89
C GLY A 127 -0.68 -7.88 43.31
N ASN A 128 -1.56 -7.78 44.31
CA ASN A 128 -1.19 -8.03 45.69
C ASN A 128 -0.79 -9.50 45.77
N GLY A 129 0.51 -9.78 45.60
CA GLY A 129 1.06 -11.13 45.54
C GLY A 129 0.56 -11.97 46.71
N PHE A 130 0.28 -13.24 46.42
CA PHE A 130 -0.20 -14.23 47.38
C PHE A 130 0.71 -14.23 48.63
N LYS A 131 0.22 -13.71 49.76
CA LYS A 131 0.93 -13.85 51.05
C LYS A 131 0.88 -15.33 51.42
N LYS A 132 2.02 -16.02 51.30
CA LYS A 132 2.21 -17.41 51.74
C LYS A 132 1.83 -17.46 53.23
N GLY A 133 0.69 -18.05 53.54
CA GLY A 133 0.21 -18.18 54.91
C GLY A 133 1.24 -18.92 55.75
N THR A 134 1.67 -18.30 56.85
CA THR A 134 2.40 -18.97 57.92
C THR A 134 1.54 -20.15 58.37
N LYS A 135 2.00 -21.39 58.16
CA LYS A 135 1.31 -22.57 58.65
C LYS A 135 1.27 -22.50 60.18
N ALA A 136 0.14 -22.10 60.74
CA ALA A 136 -0.15 -22.37 62.14
C ALA A 136 -0.41 -23.87 62.24
N GLU A 137 0.46 -24.59 62.93
CA GLU A 137 0.32 -26.04 63.19
C GLU A 137 -1.04 -26.29 63.84
N GLY A 138 -1.95 -26.91 63.09
CA GLY A 138 -3.31 -27.18 63.56
C GLY A 138 -3.28 -28.21 64.69
N SER A 139 -4.22 -28.11 65.63
CA SER A 139 -4.35 -29.03 66.77
C SER A 139 -4.42 -30.52 66.38
N ILE A 140 -4.79 -30.80 65.13
CA ILE A 140 -4.82 -32.14 64.52
C ILE A 140 -3.38 -32.65 64.25
N GLU A 141 -2.48 -31.81 63.72
CA GLU A 141 -1.07 -32.15 63.47
C GLU A 141 -0.31 -32.43 64.77
N LYS A 142 -0.61 -31.68 65.84
CA LYS A 142 -0.06 -31.93 67.18
C LYS A 142 -0.52 -33.25 67.77
N SER A 143 -1.83 -33.54 67.67
CA SER A 143 -2.41 -34.79 68.14
C SER A 143 -1.87 -36.01 67.38
N PHE A 144 -1.64 -35.86 66.07
CA PHE A 144 -1.11 -36.92 65.22
C PHE A 144 0.35 -37.25 65.54
N LYS A 145 1.21 -36.25 65.71
CA LYS A 145 2.60 -36.46 66.14
C LYS A 145 2.69 -37.10 67.54
N ALA A 146 1.84 -36.69 68.48
CA ALA A 146 1.82 -37.25 69.84
C ALA A 146 1.37 -38.72 69.89
N GLY A 147 0.58 -39.19 68.91
CA GLY A 147 0.25 -40.60 68.76
C GLY A 147 1.39 -41.41 68.11
N LEU A 148 2.07 -40.82 67.13
CA LEU A 148 3.10 -41.51 66.34
C LEU A 148 4.42 -41.75 67.11
N PHE A 149 4.76 -40.89 68.08
CA PHE A 149 6.00 -40.99 68.85
C PHE A 149 5.82 -41.59 70.25
N ARG A 150 4.69 -42.24 70.54
CA ARG A 150 4.45 -42.90 71.82
C ARG A 150 5.14 -44.27 71.81
N LYS A 151 6.34 -44.35 72.39
CA LYS A 151 7.07 -45.61 72.68
C LYS A 151 6.49 -46.30 73.90
#